data_AF-A0A2V2DW75-F1
#
_entry.id   AF-A0A2V2DW75-F1
#
_cell.length_a   1.000
_cell.length_b   1.000
_cell.length_c   1.000
_cell.angle_alpha   90.00
_cell.angle_beta   90.00
_cell.angle_gamma   90.00
#
_symmetry.space_group_name_H-M   'P 1'
#
loop_
_entity.id
_entity.type
_entity.pdbx_description
1 polymer ?
#
loop_
_entity_poly.entity_id
_entity_poly.type
_entity_poly.pdbx_seq_one_letter_code
_entity_poly.pdbx_strand_id
1 'polypeptide(L)'
;MFGTMKNKEIKYTSIGGSALIEGVMMRGNGRMAIAVRRSDGQIQLKVEPVQSKNNWYNKIPIIRGVVNFVQSMLLSYRCLMYAADVSLEGIPEPEEPGKLDRFFEKLMGKTGMAIMGTVAMLLGLLLSLFLFIYLPAVFTGWCLAAAPAALKAVVEGAIKILIFFGYLMLVSLMPDMRRVFQYHGGEHKSIFCYEAKQELTVENAMKCRRFHPRCGTSFIFLTLLVSVIVAMFLPWGNRLVRTLIKLCFVPLIMGVAYEFIRYAGKHDNIFTRIISAPGLWFQRITTKEPDQKQIAVALAALRGVLEEYPLEKEIIVDENGRYLQDKEVKEEAAE
;
A
#
# COMPACT_ATOMS: atom_id res chain seq x y z
N MET A 1 -43.44 -4.62 -3.99
CA MET A 1 -43.29 -3.51 -4.96
C MET A 1 -41.85 -3.02 -4.84
N PHE A 2 -40.96 -3.52 -5.68
CA PHE A 2 -39.52 -3.20 -5.63
C PHE A 2 -39.30 -1.78 -6.14
N GLY A 3 -39.13 -0.84 -5.21
CA GLY A 3 -38.82 0.54 -5.52
C GLY A 3 -37.49 0.61 -6.28
N THR A 4 -37.55 1.08 -7.52
CA THR A 4 -36.41 1.47 -8.33
C THR A 4 -35.57 2.49 -7.58
N MET A 5 -34.46 2.06 -6.98
CA MET A 5 -33.43 2.96 -6.50
C MET A 5 -32.86 3.68 -7.72
N LYS A 6 -33.22 4.97 -7.86
CA LYS A 6 -32.58 5.90 -8.79
C LYS A 6 -31.07 5.75 -8.64
N ASN A 7 -30.41 5.46 -9.76
CA ASN A 7 -28.96 5.42 -9.90
C ASN A 7 -28.40 6.81 -9.56
N LYS A 8 -28.17 7.09 -8.27
CA LYS A 8 -27.39 8.26 -7.84
C LYS A 8 -25.98 7.98 -8.33
N GLU A 9 -25.51 8.76 -9.30
CA GLU A 9 -24.11 8.74 -9.69
C GLU A 9 -23.27 8.90 -8.42
N ILE A 10 -22.60 7.82 -8.02
CA ILE A 10 -21.68 7.84 -6.89
C ILE A 10 -20.51 8.68 -7.37
N LYS A 11 -20.49 9.97 -7.00
CA LYS A 11 -19.36 10.84 -7.29
C LYS A 11 -18.25 10.48 -6.32
N TYR A 12 -17.44 9.50 -6.73
CA TYR A 12 -16.34 8.99 -5.92
C TYR A 12 -15.32 10.10 -5.62
N THR A 13 -14.76 10.07 -4.41
CA THR A 13 -13.74 11.04 -4.00
C THR A 13 -12.42 10.80 -4.73
N SER A 14 -11.58 11.83 -4.87
CA SER A 14 -10.19 11.69 -5.33
C SER A 14 -9.23 11.32 -4.19
N ILE A 15 -9.73 11.27 -2.95
CA ILE A 15 -8.95 10.89 -1.77
C ILE A 15 -8.59 9.41 -1.85
N GLY A 16 -7.34 9.10 -1.57
CA GLY A 16 -6.85 7.75 -1.36
C GLY A 16 -5.75 7.74 -0.31
N GLY A 17 -5.43 6.56 0.21
CA GLY A 17 -4.43 6.44 1.26
C GLY A 17 -3.49 5.24 1.14
N SER A 18 -2.70 5.08 2.18
CA SER A 18 -1.83 3.94 2.44
C SER A 18 -1.88 3.61 3.93
N ALA A 19 -2.01 2.33 4.25
CA ALA A 19 -1.79 1.86 5.62
C ALA A 19 -0.31 1.94 5.98
N LEU A 20 -0.03 2.26 7.23
CA LEU A 20 1.31 2.38 7.83
C LEU A 20 1.38 1.52 9.10
N ILE A 21 2.55 1.48 9.73
CA ILE A 21 2.71 0.92 11.08
C ILE A 21 1.95 1.81 12.05
N GLU A 22 0.99 1.24 12.78
CA GLU A 22 0.11 1.99 13.69
C GLU A 22 -0.62 3.21 13.10
N GLY A 23 -0.78 3.28 11.78
CA GLY A 23 -1.20 4.53 11.16
C GLY A 23 -1.81 4.42 9.77
N VAL A 24 -2.30 5.55 9.29
CA VAL A 24 -2.84 5.74 7.95
C VAL A 24 -2.33 7.07 7.39
N MET A 25 -1.87 7.06 6.15
CA MET A 25 -1.69 8.28 5.36
C MET A 25 -2.85 8.41 4.39
N MET A 26 -3.42 9.60 4.28
CA MET A 26 -4.40 9.97 3.27
C MET A 26 -3.93 11.16 2.46
N ARG A 27 -4.28 11.19 1.18
CA ARG A 27 -3.95 12.25 0.24
C ARG A 27 -5.20 12.69 -0.50
N GLY A 28 -5.48 13.98 -0.47
CA GLY A 28 -6.58 14.61 -1.21
C GLY A 28 -6.09 15.75 -2.09
N ASN A 29 -7.02 16.63 -2.46
CA ASN A 29 -6.72 17.78 -3.30
C ASN A 29 -6.01 18.85 -2.47
N GLY A 30 -4.70 19.01 -2.67
CA GLY A 30 -3.91 20.10 -2.07
C GLY A 30 -3.33 19.81 -0.68
N ARG A 31 -3.75 18.72 -0.01
CA ARG A 31 -3.24 18.31 1.30
C ARG A 31 -3.05 16.80 1.38
N MET A 32 -2.13 16.37 2.22
CA MET A 32 -2.00 15.00 2.71
C MET A 32 -1.94 15.04 4.24
N ALA A 33 -2.40 13.98 4.88
CA ALA A 33 -2.37 13.84 6.32
C ALA A 33 -1.85 12.45 6.68
N ILE A 34 -1.00 12.39 7.69
CA ILE A 34 -0.48 11.16 8.28
C ILE A 34 -1.00 11.14 9.72
N ALA A 35 -1.79 10.12 10.07
CA ALA A 35 -2.22 9.88 11.43
C ALA A 35 -1.60 8.58 11.95
N VAL A 36 -0.97 8.65 13.12
CA VAL A 36 -0.27 7.52 13.75
C VAL A 36 -0.71 7.43 15.21
N ARG A 37 -1.03 6.22 15.65
CA ARG A 37 -1.33 5.93 17.04
C ARG A 37 -0.05 5.74 17.84
N ARG A 38 0.13 6.56 18.87
CA ARG A 38 1.27 6.51 19.77
C ARG A 38 1.12 5.40 20.82
N SER A 39 2.22 5.13 21.52
CA SER A 39 2.30 4.17 22.63
C SER A 39 1.39 4.56 23.81
N ASP A 40 1.27 5.85 24.10
CA ASP A 40 0.35 6.44 25.10
C ASP A 40 -1.13 6.37 24.70
N GLY A 41 -1.42 5.94 23.46
CA GLY A 41 -2.75 5.78 22.90
C GLY A 41 -3.34 7.02 22.23
N GLN A 42 -2.66 8.17 22.25
CA GLN A 42 -3.05 9.37 21.52
C GLN A 42 -2.78 9.23 20.02
N ILE A 43 -3.38 10.11 19.21
CA ILE A 43 -3.19 10.13 17.76
C ILE A 43 -2.34 11.34 17.40
N GLN A 44 -1.16 11.08 16.84
CA GLN A 44 -0.32 12.10 16.24
C GLN A 44 -0.75 12.32 14.80
N LEU A 45 -1.13 13.54 14.47
CA LEU A 45 -1.57 13.96 13.15
C LEU A 45 -0.57 14.98 12.58
N LYS A 46 -0.09 14.72 11.37
CA LYS A 46 0.76 15.62 10.60
C LYS A 46 0.10 15.92 9.26
N VAL A 47 -0.13 17.19 8.95
CA VAL A 47 -0.75 17.63 7.70
C VAL A 47 0.27 18.36 6.85
N GLU A 48 0.49 17.90 5.62
CA GLU A 48 1.45 18.49 4.68
C GLU A 48 0.73 18.98 3.41
N PRO A 49 1.14 20.12 2.83
CA PRO A 49 0.61 20.57 1.55
C PRO A 49 1.05 19.63 0.41
N VAL A 50 0.13 19.35 -0.50
CA VAL A 50 0.41 18.59 -1.72
C VAL A 50 0.37 19.54 -2.91
N GLN A 51 1.55 19.86 -3.44
CA GLN A 51 1.63 20.66 -4.66
C GLN A 51 1.14 19.84 -5.86
N SER A 52 -0.01 20.23 -6.43
CA SER A 52 -0.47 19.71 -7.72
C SER A 52 0.31 20.40 -8.85
N LYS A 53 1.54 19.97 -9.12
CA LYS A 53 2.28 20.43 -10.31
C LYS A 53 1.69 19.78 -11.56
N ASN A 54 1.20 20.60 -12.51
CA ASN A 54 0.70 20.15 -13.81
C ASN A 54 1.88 19.76 -14.73
N ASN A 55 2.59 18.71 -14.36
CA ASN A 55 3.76 18.24 -15.07
C ASN A 55 3.39 17.62 -16.42
N TRP A 56 4.25 17.80 -17.42
CA TRP A 56 4.04 17.30 -18.79
C TRP A 56 3.76 15.79 -18.83
N TYR A 57 4.41 15.00 -17.98
CA TYR A 57 4.27 13.55 -17.95
C TYR A 57 2.85 13.08 -17.58
N ASN A 58 2.05 13.88 -16.85
CA ASN A 58 0.68 13.52 -16.49
C ASN A 58 -0.28 13.46 -17.70
N LYS A 59 0.12 14.10 -18.81
CA LYS A 59 -0.63 14.13 -20.06
C LYS A 59 -0.36 12.92 -20.95
N ILE A 60 0.76 12.21 -20.73
CA ILE A 60 1.16 11.07 -21.56
C ILE A 60 0.71 9.77 -20.88
N PRO A 61 -0.18 8.98 -21.52
CA PRO A 61 -0.57 7.67 -21.01
C PRO A 61 0.63 6.75 -20.80
N ILE A 62 0.52 5.76 -19.90
CA ILE A 62 1.60 4.83 -19.53
C ILE A 62 2.73 5.52 -18.74
N ILE A 63 3.36 6.57 -19.29
CA ILE A 63 4.45 7.32 -18.63
C ILE A 63 3.96 7.89 -17.29
N ARG A 64 2.78 8.51 -17.26
CA ARG A 64 2.18 8.99 -16.02
C ARG A 64 2.02 7.89 -14.97
N GLY A 65 1.69 6.67 -15.40
CA GLY A 65 1.52 5.55 -14.47
C GLY A 65 2.83 5.14 -13.81
N VAL A 66 3.91 5.09 -14.58
CA VAL A 66 5.26 4.82 -14.06
C VAL A 66 5.68 5.91 -13.07
N VAL A 67 5.58 7.18 -13.47
CA VAL A 67 6.01 8.30 -12.62
C VAL A 67 5.18 8.39 -11.34
N ASN A 68 3.86 8.30 -11.46
CA ASN A 68 2.96 8.36 -10.30
C ASN A 68 3.18 7.17 -9.36
N PHE A 69 3.43 5.97 -9.88
CA PHE A 69 3.77 4.82 -9.04
C PHE A 69 5.06 5.06 -8.26
N VAL A 70 6.14 5.52 -8.91
CA VAL A 70 7.43 5.77 -8.24
C VAL A 70 7.26 6.84 -7.17
N GLN A 71 6.55 7.94 -7.48
CA GLN A 71 6.28 8.99 -6.50
C GLN A 71 5.45 8.48 -5.31
N SER A 72 4.40 7.69 -5.57
CA SER A 72 3.59 7.08 -4.52
C SER A 72 4.40 6.11 -3.67
N MET A 73 5.28 5.32 -4.28
CA MET A 73 6.15 4.38 -3.56
C MET A 73 7.14 5.10 -2.63
N LEU A 74 7.81 6.14 -3.13
CA LEU A 74 8.73 6.97 -2.33
C LEU A 74 7.98 7.67 -1.19
N LEU A 75 6.79 8.21 -1.47
CA LEU A 75 5.94 8.83 -0.46
C LEU A 75 5.50 7.83 0.61
N SER A 76 4.97 6.67 0.22
CA SER A 76 4.56 5.62 1.14
C SER A 76 5.72 5.13 2.01
N TYR A 77 6.93 4.98 1.45
CA TYR A 77 8.12 4.63 2.22
C TYR A 77 8.48 5.69 3.26
N ARG A 78 8.50 6.98 2.87
CA ARG A 78 8.73 8.10 3.79
C ARG A 78 7.70 8.11 4.94
N CYS A 79 6.42 7.92 4.62
CA CYS A 79 5.36 7.90 5.62
C CYS A 79 5.45 6.67 6.53
N LEU A 80 5.86 5.51 5.99
CA LEU A 80 6.05 4.29 6.76
C LEU A 80 7.17 4.45 7.80
N MET A 81 8.31 5.03 7.40
CA MET A 81 9.41 5.32 8.31
C MET A 81 8.99 6.30 9.39
N TYR A 82 8.34 7.41 9.00
CA TYR A 82 7.78 8.37 9.96
C TYR A 82 6.83 7.71 10.97
N ALA A 83 5.92 6.84 10.50
CA ALA A 83 5.00 6.16 11.39
C ALA A 83 5.69 5.14 12.32
N ALA A 84 6.76 4.48 11.84
CA ALA A 84 7.58 3.63 12.69
C ALA A 84 8.23 4.44 13.82
N ASP A 85 8.86 5.58 13.50
CA ASP A 85 9.49 6.46 14.49
C ASP A 85 8.47 6.94 15.54
N VAL A 86 7.32 7.47 15.08
CA VAL A 86 6.25 7.95 15.97
C VAL A 86 5.66 6.84 16.84
N SER A 87 5.52 5.62 16.30
CA SER A 87 4.98 4.49 17.06
C SER A 87 5.90 4.02 18.20
N LEU A 88 7.20 4.30 18.07
CA LEU A 88 8.23 3.95 19.04
C LEU A 88 8.54 5.09 20.02
N GLU A 89 8.12 6.32 19.73
CA GLU A 89 8.30 7.47 20.64
C GLU A 89 7.76 7.16 22.05
N GLY A 90 8.57 7.45 23.07
CA GLY A 90 8.21 7.27 24.48
C GLY A 90 8.22 5.81 24.97
N ILE A 91 8.52 4.85 24.10
CA ILE A 91 8.89 3.49 24.49
C ILE A 91 10.39 3.52 24.76
N PRO A 92 10.88 3.16 25.97
CA PRO A 92 12.30 2.94 26.17
C PRO A 92 12.79 1.98 25.08
N GLU A 93 13.91 2.29 24.40
CA GLU A 93 14.50 1.30 23.49
C GLU A 93 14.53 -0.04 24.21
N PRO A 94 14.11 -1.15 23.56
CA PRO A 94 14.09 -2.43 24.24
C PRO A 94 15.48 -2.67 24.84
N GLU A 95 15.57 -2.64 26.19
CA GLU A 95 16.83 -2.72 26.96
C GLU A 95 17.63 -3.98 26.64
N GLU A 96 17.00 -4.96 25.98
CA GLU A 96 17.65 -6.14 25.48
C GLU A 96 17.42 -6.31 23.98
N PRO A 97 18.45 -6.05 23.15
CA PRO A 97 18.50 -6.63 21.82
C PRO A 97 18.34 -8.15 21.96
N GLY A 98 17.71 -8.80 20.98
CA GLY A 98 17.55 -10.25 20.99
C GLY A 98 18.89 -10.93 21.28
N LYS A 99 18.89 -12.12 21.91
CA LYS A 99 20.15 -12.82 22.26
C LYS A 99 21.12 -12.93 21.08
N LEU A 100 20.59 -12.96 19.86
CA LEU A 100 21.33 -12.92 18.59
C LEU A 100 21.88 -11.53 18.28
N ASP A 101 21.08 -10.46 18.41
CA ASP A 101 21.52 -9.09 18.16
C ASP A 101 22.65 -8.67 19.09
N ARG A 102 22.57 -9.03 20.39
CA ARG A 102 23.69 -8.80 21.34
C ARG A 102 24.94 -9.59 20.99
N PHE A 103 24.80 -10.81 20.47
CA PHE A 103 25.94 -11.61 20.04
C PHE A 103 26.61 -10.98 18.82
N PHE A 104 25.83 -10.57 17.82
CA PHE A 104 26.35 -9.96 16.60
C PHE A 104 26.91 -8.55 16.83
N GLU A 105 26.30 -7.75 17.70
CA GLU A 105 26.82 -6.44 18.07
C GLU A 105 28.16 -6.57 18.80
N LYS A 106 28.30 -7.53 19.73
CA LYS A 106 29.60 -7.82 20.37
C LYS A 106 30.66 -8.33 19.39
N LEU A 107 30.26 -9.09 18.37
CA LEU A 107 31.19 -9.71 17.41
C LEU A 107 31.65 -8.74 16.31
N MET A 108 30.75 -7.88 15.82
CA MET A 108 30.99 -7.06 14.62
C MET A 108 30.84 -5.54 14.83
N GLY A 109 30.42 -5.09 16.02
CA GLY A 109 30.23 -3.69 16.36
C GLY A 109 29.09 -3.00 15.58
N LYS A 110 28.88 -1.71 15.84
CA LYS A 110 27.81 -0.90 15.20
C LYS A 110 27.92 -0.86 13.67
N THR A 111 29.15 -0.78 13.14
CA THR A 111 29.40 -0.84 11.69
C THR A 111 29.02 -2.21 11.11
N GLY A 112 29.26 -3.29 11.84
CA GLY A 112 28.85 -4.64 11.45
C GLY A 112 27.34 -4.83 11.39
N MET A 113 26.60 -4.21 12.32
CA MET A 113 25.12 -4.23 12.32
C MET A 113 24.56 -3.48 11.10
N ALA A 114 25.12 -2.33 10.74
CA ALA A 114 24.72 -1.60 9.53
C ALA A 114 25.01 -2.39 8.24
N ILE A 115 26.16 -3.07 8.18
CA ILE A 115 26.51 -3.98 7.08
C ILE A 115 25.51 -5.14 7.02
N MET A 116 25.17 -5.74 8.16
CA MET A 116 24.21 -6.83 8.24
C MET A 116 22.82 -6.42 7.75
N GLY A 117 22.33 -5.23 8.15
CA GLY A 117 21.07 -4.69 7.66
C GLY A 117 21.07 -4.53 6.13
N THR A 118 22.18 -4.02 5.58
CA THR A 118 22.36 -3.90 4.12
C THR A 118 22.37 -5.28 3.44
N VAL A 119 23.08 -6.25 4.01
CA VAL A 119 23.11 -7.63 3.50
C VAL A 119 21.73 -8.27 3.56
N ALA A 120 20.98 -8.10 4.65
CA ALA A 120 19.62 -8.61 4.80
C ALA A 120 18.67 -8.00 3.75
N MET A 121 18.79 -6.70 3.49
CA MET A 121 18.04 -6.03 2.42
C MET A 121 18.37 -6.61 1.03
N LEU A 122 19.67 -6.81 0.73
CA LEU A 122 20.11 -7.41 -0.53
C LEU A 122 19.63 -8.85 -0.68
N LEU A 123 19.73 -9.66 0.38
CA LEU A 123 19.21 -11.03 0.41
C LEU A 123 17.69 -11.06 0.22
N GLY A 124 16.95 -10.13 0.82
CA GLY A 124 15.52 -9.97 0.63
C GLY A 124 15.16 -9.65 -0.83
N LEU A 125 15.91 -8.73 -1.46
CA LEU A 125 15.74 -8.42 -2.88
C LEU A 125 16.04 -9.64 -3.77
N LEU A 126 17.14 -10.34 -3.51
CA LEU A 126 17.52 -11.56 -4.23
C LEU A 126 16.47 -12.66 -4.07
N LEU A 127 15.95 -12.86 -2.85
CA LEU A 127 14.88 -13.80 -2.57
C LEU A 127 13.60 -13.43 -3.33
N SER A 128 13.25 -12.15 -3.39
CA SER A 128 12.10 -11.66 -4.15
C SER A 128 12.25 -11.93 -5.66
N LEU A 129 13.41 -11.60 -6.24
CA LEU A 129 13.72 -11.89 -7.65
C LEU A 129 13.71 -13.40 -7.92
N PHE A 130 14.26 -14.19 -7.00
CA PHE A 130 14.24 -15.65 -7.07
C PHE A 130 12.80 -16.18 -7.07
N LEU A 131 11.99 -15.84 -6.06
CA LEU A 131 10.63 -16.37 -5.88
C LEU A 131 9.65 -15.92 -6.97
N PHE A 132 9.69 -14.64 -7.38
CA PHE A 132 8.66 -14.06 -8.24
C PHE A 132 9.01 -13.98 -9.72
N ILE A 133 10.29 -14.16 -10.07
CA ILE A 133 10.76 -14.06 -11.45
C ILE A 133 11.47 -15.34 -11.90
N TYR A 134 12.50 -15.77 -11.17
CA TYR A 134 13.33 -16.89 -11.60
C TYR A 134 12.66 -18.26 -11.40
N LEU A 135 12.08 -18.51 -10.22
CA LEU A 135 11.47 -19.79 -9.84
C LEU A 135 10.31 -20.18 -10.78
N PRO A 136 9.34 -19.31 -11.13
CA PRO A 136 8.29 -19.63 -12.10
C PRO A 136 8.85 -19.99 -13.48
N ALA A 137 9.88 -19.25 -13.94
CA ALA A 137 10.50 -19.48 -15.25
C ALA A 137 11.26 -20.81 -15.33
N VAL A 138 11.94 -21.22 -14.25
CA VAL A 138 12.62 -22.51 -14.17
C VAL A 138 11.62 -23.66 -14.12
N PHE A 139 10.61 -23.56 -13.25
CA PHE A 139 9.60 -24.61 -13.09
C PHE A 139 8.84 -24.86 -14.39
N THR A 140 8.40 -23.80 -15.07
CA THR A 140 7.71 -23.95 -16.37
C THR A 140 8.62 -24.46 -17.48
N GLY A 141 9.88 -24.01 -17.51
CA GLY A 141 10.86 -24.50 -18.47
C GLY A 141 11.15 -26.00 -18.32
N TRP A 142 11.04 -26.54 -17.10
CA TRP A 142 11.21 -27.96 -16.81
C TRP A 142 9.94 -28.77 -17.08
N CYS A 143 8.80 -28.39 -16.50
CA CYS A 143 7.56 -29.16 -16.61
C CYS A 143 6.90 -29.13 -18.00
N LEU A 144 7.12 -28.06 -18.77
CA LEU A 144 6.43 -27.82 -20.05
C LEU A 144 7.40 -27.65 -21.21
N ALA A 145 8.57 -28.28 -21.17
CA ALA A 145 9.65 -28.08 -22.16
C ALA A 145 9.18 -28.17 -23.63
N ALA A 146 8.30 -29.12 -23.96
CA ALA A 146 7.76 -29.35 -25.31
C ALA A 146 6.52 -28.49 -25.67
N ALA A 147 5.98 -27.70 -24.73
CA ALA A 147 4.76 -26.94 -24.96
C ALA A 147 4.97 -25.67 -25.81
N PRO A 148 3.92 -25.15 -26.46
CA PRO A 148 3.96 -23.86 -27.15
C PRO A 148 4.32 -22.70 -26.22
N ALA A 149 4.96 -21.67 -26.76
CA ALA A 149 5.40 -20.47 -26.04
C ALA A 149 4.28 -19.79 -25.24
N ALA A 150 3.09 -19.67 -25.83
CA ALA A 150 1.93 -19.05 -25.18
C ALA A 150 1.45 -19.85 -23.96
N LEU A 151 1.35 -21.18 -24.08
CA LEU A 151 0.93 -22.04 -22.98
C LEU A 151 1.93 -21.97 -21.82
N LYS A 152 3.24 -22.03 -22.12
CA LYS A 152 4.27 -21.89 -21.10
C LYS A 152 4.17 -20.54 -20.37
N ALA A 153 3.85 -19.44 -21.06
CA ALA A 153 3.73 -18.11 -20.46
C ALA A 153 2.50 -17.98 -19.55
N VAL A 154 1.37 -18.58 -19.95
CA VAL A 154 0.17 -18.64 -19.12
C VAL A 154 0.43 -19.45 -17.84
N VAL A 155 1.07 -20.62 -17.94
CA VAL A 155 1.40 -21.43 -16.76
C VAL A 155 2.41 -20.72 -15.86
N GLU A 156 3.40 -20.02 -16.44
CA GLU A 156 4.37 -19.24 -15.68
C GLU A 156 3.69 -18.13 -14.88
N GLY A 157 2.75 -17.43 -15.54
CA GLY A 157 1.89 -16.43 -14.92
C GLY A 157 1.03 -17.00 -13.79
N ALA A 158 0.40 -18.15 -14.02
CA ALA A 158 -0.42 -18.82 -13.01
C ALA A 158 0.41 -19.22 -11.77
N ILE A 159 1.58 -19.82 -11.96
CA ILE A 159 2.51 -20.16 -10.86
C ILE A 159 2.94 -18.89 -10.11
N LYS A 160 3.28 -17.82 -10.81
CA LYS A 160 3.66 -16.55 -10.18
C LYS A 160 2.52 -16.00 -9.32
N ILE A 161 1.28 -16.03 -9.81
CA ILE A 161 0.09 -15.61 -9.05
C ILE A 161 -0.12 -16.50 -7.82
N LEU A 162 0.06 -17.82 -7.95
CA LEU A 162 -0.06 -18.77 -6.84
C LEU A 162 1.01 -18.53 -5.77
N ILE A 163 2.28 -18.36 -6.16
CA ILE A 163 3.39 -18.05 -5.24
C ILE A 163 3.11 -16.73 -4.52
N PHE A 164 2.67 -15.70 -5.25
CA PHE A 164 2.35 -14.39 -4.68
C PHE A 164 1.20 -14.46 -3.67
N PHE A 165 0.16 -15.23 -3.97
CA PHE A 165 -0.95 -15.45 -3.05
C PHE A 165 -0.52 -16.24 -1.81
N GLY A 166 0.25 -17.31 -2.00
CA GLY A 166 0.84 -18.10 -0.91
C GLY A 166 1.71 -17.25 0.02
N TYR A 167 2.61 -16.45 -0.57
CA TYR A 167 3.45 -15.51 0.16
C TYR A 167 2.62 -14.54 1.02
N LEU A 168 1.58 -13.94 0.46
CA LEU A 168 0.75 -13.00 1.22
C LEU A 168 -0.10 -13.64 2.29
N MET A 169 -0.57 -14.87 2.08
CA MET A 169 -1.22 -15.63 3.15
C MET A 169 -0.26 -15.83 4.31
N LEU A 170 0.98 -16.27 4.06
CA LEU A 170 2.00 -16.47 5.09
C LEU A 170 2.33 -15.16 5.82
N VAL A 171 2.56 -14.07 5.09
CA VAL A 171 2.83 -12.75 5.68
C VAL A 171 1.63 -12.26 6.50
N SER A 172 0.39 -12.55 6.07
CA SER A 172 -0.81 -12.17 6.82
C SER A 172 -0.98 -12.87 8.17
N LEU A 173 -0.21 -13.94 8.42
CA LEU A 173 -0.16 -14.62 9.72
C LEU A 173 0.72 -13.89 10.74
N MET A 174 1.61 -13.01 10.29
CA MET A 174 2.48 -12.22 11.16
C MET A 174 1.64 -11.13 11.87
N PRO A 175 1.71 -11.00 13.21
CA PRO A 175 0.88 -10.06 13.97
C PRO A 175 0.98 -8.61 13.48
N ASP A 176 2.20 -8.13 13.22
CA ASP A 176 2.45 -6.75 12.79
C ASP A 176 1.82 -6.48 11.41
N MET A 177 1.98 -7.43 10.48
CA MET A 177 1.37 -7.33 9.15
C MET A 177 -0.15 -7.44 9.18
N ARG A 178 -0.69 -8.29 10.05
CA ARG A 178 -2.13 -8.35 10.31
C ARG A 178 -2.64 -6.99 10.78
N ARG A 179 -1.90 -6.31 11.65
CA ARG A 179 -2.25 -4.98 12.17
C ARG A 179 -2.21 -3.92 11.08
N VAL A 180 -1.19 -3.90 10.23
CA VAL A 180 -1.15 -3.03 9.03
C VAL A 180 -2.34 -3.31 8.10
N PHE A 181 -2.73 -4.56 7.88
CA PHE A 181 -3.91 -4.90 7.09
C PHE A 181 -5.23 -4.48 7.73
N GLN A 182 -5.29 -4.35 9.06
CA GLN A 182 -6.45 -3.76 9.73
C GLN A 182 -6.52 -2.24 9.50
N TYR A 183 -5.41 -1.51 9.67
CA TYR A 183 -5.36 -0.08 9.32
C TYR A 183 -5.74 0.18 7.86
N HIS A 184 -5.35 -0.72 6.95
CA HIS A 184 -5.80 -0.70 5.56
C HIS A 184 -7.32 -0.88 5.42
N GLY A 185 -7.90 -1.81 6.19
CA GLY A 185 -9.36 -1.92 6.28
C GLY A 185 -10.02 -0.66 6.81
N GLY A 186 -9.40 0.04 7.76
CA GLY A 186 -9.87 1.30 8.31
C GLY A 186 -9.82 2.46 7.31
N GLU A 187 -8.76 2.55 6.51
CA GLU A 187 -8.64 3.51 5.40
C GLU A 187 -9.78 3.33 4.39
N HIS A 188 -10.03 2.10 3.92
CA HIS A 188 -11.16 1.85 3.01
C HIS A 188 -12.52 2.21 3.63
N LYS A 189 -12.75 1.81 4.89
CA LYS A 189 -14.04 2.05 5.57
C LYS A 189 -14.33 3.53 5.80
N SER A 190 -13.32 4.31 6.20
CA SER A 190 -13.45 5.76 6.40
C SER A 190 -13.71 6.49 5.08
N ILE A 191 -13.04 6.11 3.99
CA ILE A 191 -13.33 6.65 2.65
C ILE A 191 -14.76 6.32 2.23
N PHE A 192 -15.22 5.08 2.39
CA PHE A 192 -16.60 4.73 2.04
C PHE A 192 -17.64 5.48 2.88
N CYS A 193 -17.37 5.72 4.16
CA CYS A 193 -18.23 6.53 5.03
C CYS A 193 -18.39 7.96 4.45
N TYR A 194 -17.28 8.55 4.03
CA TYR A 194 -17.26 9.86 3.38
C TYR A 194 -17.98 9.86 2.03
N GLU A 195 -17.74 8.88 1.17
CA GLU A 195 -18.40 8.75 -0.13
C GLU A 195 -19.91 8.52 0.00
N ALA A 196 -20.33 7.82 1.07
CA ALA A 196 -21.73 7.65 1.43
C ALA A 196 -22.36 8.91 2.03
N LYS A 197 -21.58 9.98 2.24
CA LYS A 197 -22.00 11.24 2.88
C LYS A 197 -22.58 11.04 4.28
N GLN A 198 -22.08 10.02 4.99
CA GLN A 198 -22.41 9.80 6.39
C GLN A 198 -21.51 10.66 7.26
N GLU A 199 -21.97 10.96 8.48
CA GLU A 199 -21.16 11.64 9.47
C GLU A 199 -19.93 10.79 9.81
N LEU A 200 -18.75 11.43 9.89
CA LEU A 200 -17.45 10.79 10.07
C LEU A 200 -17.24 10.33 11.53
N THR A 201 -18.08 9.40 11.97
CA THR A 201 -17.99 8.77 13.30
C THR A 201 -17.46 7.34 13.18
N VAL A 202 -16.85 6.85 14.26
CA VAL A 202 -16.34 5.47 14.34
C VAL A 202 -17.45 4.45 14.05
N GLU A 203 -18.64 4.70 14.57
CA GLU A 203 -19.81 3.82 14.43
C GLU A 203 -20.29 3.71 12.98
N ASN A 204 -20.32 4.82 12.23
CA ASN A 204 -20.72 4.83 10.83
C ASN A 204 -19.65 4.19 9.95
N ALA A 205 -18.37 4.54 10.16
CA ALA A 205 -17.26 3.96 9.42
C ALA A 205 -17.15 2.44 9.64
N MET A 206 -17.40 1.94 10.87
CA MET A 206 -17.36 0.50 11.16
C MET A 206 -18.37 -0.32 10.35
N LYS A 207 -19.52 0.26 9.98
CA LYS A 207 -20.56 -0.39 9.16
C LYS A 207 -20.22 -0.44 7.67
N CYS A 208 -19.23 0.34 7.22
CA CYS A 208 -18.83 0.39 5.82
C CYS A 208 -18.07 -0.87 5.40
N ARG A 209 -18.03 -1.14 4.09
CA ARG A 209 -17.27 -2.26 3.53
C ARG A 209 -15.78 -1.93 3.51
N ARG A 210 -14.92 -2.93 3.62
CA ARG A 210 -13.45 -2.78 3.50
C ARG A 210 -12.89 -3.11 2.12
N PHE A 211 -13.74 -3.36 1.12
CA PHE A 211 -13.30 -3.77 -0.21
C PHE A 211 -13.49 -2.65 -1.22
N HIS A 212 -12.41 -1.98 -1.58
CA HIS A 212 -12.43 -0.77 -2.40
C HIS A 212 -11.87 -1.02 -3.82
N PRO A 213 -12.62 -0.76 -4.91
CA PRO A 213 -12.21 -1.14 -6.28
C PRO A 213 -10.98 -0.38 -6.82
N ARG A 214 -10.63 0.76 -6.20
CA ARG A 214 -9.49 1.61 -6.58
C ARG A 214 -8.24 1.45 -5.70
N CYS A 215 -8.19 0.42 -4.86
CA CYS A 215 -7.06 0.17 -3.97
C CYS A 215 -5.78 -0.17 -4.75
N GLY A 216 -4.61 0.25 -4.25
CA GLY A 216 -3.31 -0.12 -4.81
C GLY A 216 -3.04 -1.63 -4.84
N THR A 217 -3.68 -2.41 -3.96
CA THR A 217 -3.60 -3.88 -4.01
C THR A 217 -4.28 -4.47 -5.26
N SER A 218 -5.34 -3.82 -5.75
CA SER A 218 -5.95 -4.16 -7.04
C SER A 218 -5.04 -3.80 -8.21
N PHE A 219 -4.24 -2.73 -8.08
CA PHE A 219 -3.20 -2.39 -9.07
C PHE A 219 -2.09 -3.46 -9.15
N ILE A 220 -1.65 -4.02 -8.02
CA ILE A 220 -0.66 -5.11 -8.02
C ILE A 220 -1.19 -6.32 -8.79
N PHE A 221 -2.44 -6.71 -8.55
CA PHE A 221 -3.07 -7.81 -9.31
C PHE A 221 -3.14 -7.51 -10.81
N LEU A 222 -3.58 -6.30 -11.19
CA LEU A 222 -3.62 -5.89 -12.60
C LEU A 222 -2.23 -5.92 -13.24
N THR A 223 -1.20 -5.50 -12.52
CA THR A 223 0.20 -5.57 -12.96
C THR A 223 0.62 -7.02 -13.20
N LEU A 224 0.22 -7.95 -12.32
CA LEU A 224 0.47 -9.38 -12.53
C LEU A 224 -0.23 -9.90 -13.79
N LEU A 225 -1.52 -9.60 -13.97
CA LEU A 225 -2.29 -10.04 -15.14
C LEU A 225 -1.70 -9.50 -16.46
N VAL A 226 -1.41 -8.20 -16.51
CA VAL A 226 -0.77 -7.56 -17.67
C VAL A 226 0.62 -8.18 -17.92
N SER A 227 1.37 -8.52 -16.87
CA SER A 227 2.67 -9.19 -17.02
C SER A 227 2.56 -10.56 -17.70
N VAL A 228 1.49 -11.33 -17.45
CA VAL A 228 1.24 -12.61 -18.13
C VAL A 228 1.00 -12.39 -19.62
N ILE A 229 0.14 -11.42 -19.96
CA ILE A 229 -0.18 -11.09 -21.35
C ILE A 229 1.07 -10.65 -22.10
N VAL A 230 1.87 -9.75 -21.54
CA VAL A 230 3.14 -9.30 -22.15
C VAL A 230 4.10 -10.49 -22.31
N ALA A 231 4.19 -11.37 -21.31
CA ALA A 231 5.08 -12.53 -21.36
C ALA A 231 4.73 -13.56 -22.46
N MET A 232 3.47 -13.59 -22.93
CA MET A 232 3.05 -14.46 -24.05
C MET A 232 3.73 -14.09 -25.37
N PHE A 233 4.11 -12.82 -25.54
CA PHE A 233 4.77 -12.31 -26.74
C PHE A 233 6.31 -12.31 -26.63
N LEU A 234 6.86 -12.66 -25.47
CA LEU A 234 8.32 -12.68 -25.27
C LEU A 234 8.94 -14.00 -25.75
N PRO A 235 10.06 -13.95 -26.50
CA PRO A 235 10.68 -15.14 -27.06
C PRO A 235 11.20 -16.08 -25.97
N TRP A 236 11.09 -17.38 -26.22
CA TRP A 236 11.62 -18.44 -25.37
C TRP A 236 13.01 -18.83 -25.86
N GLY A 237 14.02 -18.09 -25.43
CA GLY A 237 15.43 -18.39 -25.68
C GLY A 237 16.18 -18.66 -24.37
N ASN A 238 17.27 -17.93 -24.16
CA ASN A 238 18.03 -18.00 -22.90
C ASN A 238 17.19 -17.47 -21.72
N ARG A 239 17.13 -18.25 -20.63
CA ARG A 239 16.35 -17.95 -19.42
C ARG A 239 16.76 -16.63 -18.76
N LEU A 240 18.06 -16.33 -18.74
CA LEU A 240 18.59 -15.09 -18.17
C LEU A 240 18.23 -13.90 -19.05
N VAL A 241 18.46 -14.00 -20.37
CA VAL A 241 18.12 -12.94 -21.33
C VAL A 241 16.62 -12.61 -21.27
N ARG A 242 15.77 -13.64 -21.22
CA ARG A 242 14.32 -13.45 -21.09
C ARG A 242 13.93 -12.80 -19.76
N THR A 243 14.62 -13.14 -18.68
CA THR A 243 14.43 -12.51 -17.37
C THR A 243 14.78 -11.02 -17.41
N LEU A 244 15.91 -10.66 -18.02
CA LEU A 244 16.31 -9.27 -18.21
C LEU A 244 15.32 -8.49 -19.09
N ILE A 245 14.84 -9.10 -20.17
CA ILE A 245 13.79 -8.50 -21.01
C ILE A 245 12.54 -8.23 -20.17
N LYS A 246 12.05 -9.21 -19.39
CA LYS A 246 10.89 -9.00 -18.50
C LYS A 246 11.09 -7.83 -17.55
N LEU A 247 12.30 -7.67 -17.00
CA LEU A 247 12.63 -6.55 -16.12
C LEU A 247 12.54 -5.21 -16.86
N CYS A 248 13.05 -5.11 -18.10
CA CYS A 248 12.92 -3.91 -18.92
C CYS A 248 11.46 -3.56 -19.28
N PHE A 249 10.57 -4.56 -19.31
CA PHE A 249 9.13 -4.35 -19.58
C PHE A 249 8.32 -3.97 -18.32
N VAL A 250 8.91 -3.99 -17.12
CA VAL A 250 8.21 -3.61 -15.87
C VAL A 250 7.59 -2.21 -15.95
N PRO A 251 8.30 -1.15 -16.41
CA PRO A 251 7.69 0.17 -16.57
C PRO A 251 6.47 0.17 -17.50
N LEU A 252 6.53 -0.55 -18.63
CA LEU A 252 5.41 -0.65 -19.56
C LEU A 252 4.21 -1.33 -18.89
N ILE A 253 4.43 -2.47 -18.22
CA ILE A 253 3.39 -3.24 -17.52
C ILE A 253 2.71 -2.36 -16.46
N MET A 254 3.49 -1.63 -15.66
CA MET A 254 2.97 -0.73 -14.63
C MET A 254 2.17 0.42 -15.23
N GLY A 255 2.68 1.04 -16.29
CA GLY A 255 1.98 2.12 -16.98
C GLY A 255 0.63 1.66 -17.54
N VAL A 256 0.59 0.48 -18.16
CA VAL A 256 -0.67 -0.10 -18.67
C VAL A 256 -1.63 -0.44 -17.53
N ALA A 257 -1.16 -1.10 -16.46
CA ALA A 257 -1.98 -1.42 -15.29
C ALA A 257 -2.55 -0.14 -14.63
N TYR A 258 -1.79 0.95 -14.64
CA TYR A 258 -2.22 2.24 -14.09
C TYR A 258 -3.36 2.84 -14.91
N GLU A 259 -3.32 2.71 -16.24
CA GLU A 259 -4.43 3.17 -17.09
C GLU A 259 -5.71 2.37 -16.83
N PHE A 260 -5.60 1.05 -16.63
CA PHE A 260 -6.76 0.22 -16.29
C PHE A 260 -7.38 0.62 -14.95
N ILE A 261 -6.58 0.78 -13.88
CA ILE A 261 -7.14 1.18 -12.58
C ILE A 261 -7.71 2.60 -12.61
N ARG A 262 -7.07 3.52 -13.35
CA ARG A 262 -7.59 4.88 -13.51
C ARG A 262 -8.92 4.89 -14.28
N TYR A 263 -9.04 4.04 -15.31
CA TYR A 263 -10.28 3.89 -16.07
C TYR A 263 -11.39 3.29 -15.20
N ALA A 264 -11.07 2.23 -14.44
CA ALA A 264 -11.99 1.60 -13.48
C ALA A 264 -12.43 2.55 -12.36
N GLY A 265 -11.57 3.50 -11.96
CA GLY A 265 -11.92 4.52 -10.98
C GLY A 265 -12.82 5.64 -11.50
N LYS A 266 -13.00 5.76 -12.82
CA LYS A 266 -13.83 6.79 -13.47
C LYS A 266 -15.14 6.26 -14.05
N HIS A 267 -15.24 4.95 -14.27
CA HIS A 267 -16.38 4.33 -14.95
C HIS A 267 -16.85 3.10 -14.17
N ASP A 268 -18.16 3.01 -13.96
CA ASP A 268 -18.81 1.82 -13.42
C ASP A 268 -19.57 1.09 -14.54
N ASN A 269 -18.93 0.09 -15.16
CA ASN A 269 -19.51 -0.74 -16.19
C ASN A 269 -19.12 -2.22 -16.00
N ILE A 270 -19.74 -3.13 -16.76
CA ILE A 270 -19.50 -4.57 -16.63
C ILE A 270 -18.00 -4.91 -16.79
N PHE A 271 -17.33 -4.23 -17.73
CA PHE A 271 -15.91 -4.42 -17.98
C PHE A 271 -15.04 -4.01 -16.78
N THR A 272 -15.26 -2.83 -16.20
CA THR A 272 -14.50 -2.38 -15.02
C THR A 272 -14.77 -3.25 -13.81
N ARG A 273 -16.00 -3.75 -13.64
CA ARG A 273 -16.34 -4.72 -12.59
C ARG A 273 -15.61 -6.06 -12.74
N ILE A 274 -15.54 -6.61 -13.96
CA ILE A 274 -14.81 -7.87 -14.23
C ILE A 274 -13.31 -7.69 -13.94
N ILE A 275 -12.72 -6.59 -14.42
CA ILE A 275 -11.29 -6.31 -14.25
C ILE A 275 -10.92 -6.05 -12.78
N SER A 276 -11.77 -5.36 -12.03
CA SER A 276 -11.54 -5.08 -10.61
C SER A 276 -11.87 -6.26 -9.68
N ALA A 277 -12.71 -7.21 -10.11
CA ALA A 277 -13.19 -8.30 -9.25
C ALA A 277 -12.07 -9.15 -8.62
N PRO A 278 -11.05 -9.60 -9.36
CA PRO A 278 -9.93 -10.32 -8.74
C PRO A 278 -9.16 -9.47 -7.73
N GLY A 279 -9.02 -8.16 -8.00
CA GLY A 279 -8.42 -7.21 -7.08
C GLY A 279 -9.20 -7.07 -5.77
N LEU A 280 -10.53 -7.21 -5.81
CA LEU A 280 -11.37 -7.22 -4.61
C LEU A 280 -11.24 -8.54 -3.83
N TRP A 281 -11.10 -9.68 -4.51
CA TRP A 281 -10.83 -10.95 -3.84
C TRP A 281 -9.51 -10.92 -3.09
N PHE A 282 -8.50 -10.30 -3.69
CA PHE A 282 -7.19 -10.14 -3.09
C PHE A 282 -7.22 -9.33 -1.79
N GLN A 283 -8.09 -8.32 -1.72
CA GLN A 283 -8.32 -7.54 -0.50
C GLN A 283 -8.87 -8.37 0.66
N ARG A 284 -9.43 -9.58 0.43
CA ARG A 284 -9.81 -10.48 1.54
C ARG A 284 -8.60 -10.91 2.38
N ILE A 285 -7.41 -10.92 1.78
CA ILE A 285 -6.14 -11.19 2.48
C ILE A 285 -5.51 -9.89 2.97
N THR A 286 -5.34 -8.92 2.07
CA THR A 286 -4.55 -7.69 2.33
C THR A 286 -5.30 -6.62 3.10
N THR A 287 -6.56 -6.86 3.45
CA THR A 287 -7.30 -6.08 4.44
C THR A 287 -7.83 -7.03 5.52
N LYS A 288 -8.00 -6.52 6.74
CA LYS A 288 -8.63 -7.21 7.86
C LYS A 288 -9.61 -6.25 8.53
N GLU A 289 -10.52 -6.77 9.34
CA GLU A 289 -11.46 -5.92 10.09
C GLU A 289 -10.69 -5.10 11.13
N PRO A 290 -10.77 -3.75 11.08
CA PRO A 290 -10.17 -2.89 12.08
C PRO A 290 -10.96 -2.88 13.38
N ASP A 291 -10.29 -2.55 14.47
CA ASP A 291 -10.93 -2.14 15.71
C ASP A 291 -11.34 -0.65 15.69
N GLN A 292 -12.05 -0.22 16.72
CA GLN A 292 -12.52 1.16 16.85
C GLN A 292 -11.37 2.19 16.90
N LYS A 293 -10.24 1.84 17.51
CA LYS A 293 -9.07 2.73 17.64
C LYS A 293 -8.39 2.93 16.29
N GLN A 294 -8.28 1.87 15.50
CA GLN A 294 -7.75 1.93 14.14
C GLN A 294 -8.66 2.75 13.21
N ILE A 295 -9.98 2.66 13.39
CA ILE A 295 -10.93 3.53 12.67
C ILE A 295 -10.78 4.99 13.07
N ALA A 296 -10.60 5.29 14.36
CA ALA A 296 -10.39 6.66 14.84
C ALA A 296 -9.15 7.30 14.18
N VAL A 297 -8.05 6.55 14.07
CA VAL A 297 -6.83 6.98 13.35
C VAL A 297 -7.11 7.24 11.87
N ALA A 298 -7.84 6.34 11.19
CA ALA A 298 -8.19 6.52 9.79
C ALA A 298 -9.09 7.76 9.58
N LEU A 299 -10.05 8.01 10.48
CA LEU A 299 -10.90 9.20 10.45
C LEU A 299 -10.10 10.48 10.74
N ALA A 300 -9.13 10.45 11.65
CA ALA A 300 -8.24 11.57 11.91
C ALA A 300 -7.41 11.94 10.67
N ALA A 301 -6.83 10.94 9.98
CA ALA A 301 -6.15 11.17 8.70
C ALA A 301 -7.10 11.76 7.64
N LEU A 302 -8.34 11.25 7.56
CA LEU A 302 -9.33 11.75 6.61
C LEU A 302 -9.72 13.20 6.89
N ARG A 303 -9.98 13.54 8.16
CA ARG A 303 -10.26 14.92 8.60
C ARG A 303 -9.09 15.85 8.31
N GLY A 304 -7.85 15.41 8.54
CA GLY A 304 -6.65 16.18 8.22
C GLY A 304 -6.56 16.62 6.75
N VAL A 305 -7.19 15.86 5.85
CA VAL A 305 -7.27 16.20 4.41
C VAL A 305 -8.49 17.07 4.09
N LEU A 306 -9.60 16.93 4.82
CA LEU A 306 -10.88 17.58 4.54
C LEU A 306 -11.06 18.94 5.25
N GLU A 307 -10.52 19.05 6.45
CA GLU A 307 -10.70 20.18 7.37
C GLU A 307 -9.45 21.06 7.41
N GLU A 308 -9.55 22.22 8.04
CA GLU A 308 -8.43 23.14 8.22
C GLU A 308 -7.64 22.79 9.49
N TYR A 309 -6.46 22.24 9.27
CA TYR A 309 -5.44 22.03 10.30
C TYR A 309 -4.18 22.83 9.97
N PRO A 310 -3.36 23.18 10.98
CA PRO A 310 -2.06 23.80 10.75
C PRO A 310 -1.20 22.92 9.82
N LEU A 311 -0.68 23.53 8.76
CA LEU A 311 0.20 22.84 7.82
C LEU A 311 1.60 22.72 8.41
N GLU A 312 2.25 21.60 8.11
CA GLU A 312 3.64 21.29 8.45
C GLU A 312 3.93 21.19 9.95
N LYS A 313 2.88 21.20 10.79
CA LYS A 313 2.98 20.98 12.25
C LYS A 313 2.53 19.58 12.66
N GLU A 314 3.12 19.10 13.75
CA GLU A 314 2.68 17.88 14.44
C GLU A 314 1.72 18.24 15.56
N ILE A 315 0.53 17.67 15.50
CA ILE A 315 -0.57 17.97 16.43
C ILE A 315 -1.09 16.68 17.04
N ILE A 316 -1.49 16.76 18.30
CA ILE A 316 -2.12 15.67 19.01
C ILE A 316 -3.62 15.86 18.92
N VAL A 317 -4.32 14.83 18.45
CA VAL A 317 -5.78 14.81 18.37
C VAL A 317 -6.38 13.66 19.16
N ASP A 318 -7.60 13.85 19.65
CA ASP A 318 -8.39 12.79 20.27
C ASP A 318 -8.99 11.84 19.21
N GLU A 319 -9.67 10.79 19.65
CA GLU A 319 -10.34 9.81 18.76
C GLU A 319 -11.44 10.42 17.89
N ASN A 320 -11.94 11.61 18.25
CA ASN A 320 -12.91 12.39 17.50
C ASN A 320 -12.25 13.44 16.59
N GLY A 321 -10.91 13.47 16.50
CA GLY A 321 -10.16 14.45 15.71
C GLY A 321 -10.12 15.84 16.34
N ARG A 322 -10.56 16.01 17.59
CA ARG A 322 -10.47 17.28 18.31
C ARG A 322 -9.04 17.53 18.74
N TYR A 323 -8.66 18.79 18.62
CA TYR A 323 -7.33 19.26 18.91
C TYR A 323 -7.02 19.18 20.42
N LEU A 324 -5.91 18.56 20.80
CA LEU A 324 -5.47 18.43 22.20
C LEU A 324 -4.26 19.33 22.51
N GLN A 325 -3.22 19.33 21.67
CA GLN A 325 -2.00 20.13 21.90
C GLN A 325 -1.10 20.21 20.65
N ASP A 326 -0.34 21.32 20.48
CA ASP A 326 0.78 21.45 19.54
C ASP A 326 2.05 20.82 20.13
N LYS A 327 2.81 20.04 19.34
CA LYS A 327 4.09 19.48 19.81
C LYS A 327 5.19 20.55 19.92
N GLU A 328 5.13 21.60 19.09
CA GLU A 328 6.11 22.71 19.07
C GLU A 328 6.15 23.55 20.37
N VAL A 329 5.16 23.42 21.27
CA VAL A 329 5.13 24.19 22.52
C VAL A 329 5.87 23.50 23.69
N LYS A 330 6.28 22.22 23.54
CA LYS A 330 6.99 21.51 24.62
C LYS A 330 8.51 21.66 24.59
N GLU A 331 9.13 22.06 23.48
CA GLU A 331 10.58 22.30 23.44
C GLU A 331 10.97 23.69 23.98
N GLU A 332 10.11 24.71 23.88
CA GLU A 332 10.38 26.04 24.47
C GLU A 332 10.02 26.16 25.96
N ALA A 333 9.30 25.19 26.54
CA ALA A 333 8.93 25.19 27.96
C ALA A 333 9.89 24.41 28.86
N ALA A 334 11.01 23.92 28.30
CA ALA A 334 12.01 23.11 29.00
C ALA A 334 13.44 23.69 28.94
N GLU A 335 13.62 24.92 28.45
CA GLU A 335 14.87 25.69 28.58
C GLU A 335 14.84 26.70 29.73
#